data_AF-A0A0F9GA61-F1
#
_entry.id   AF-A0A0F9GA61-F1
#
_cell.length_a   1.000
_cell.length_b   1.000
_cell.length_c   1.000
_cell.angle_alpha   90.00
_cell.angle_beta   90.00
_cell.angle_gamma   90.00
#
_symmetry.space_group_name_H-M   'P 1'
#
loop_
_entity.id
_entity.type
_entity.pdbx_description
1 polymer ?
#
loop_
_entity_poly.entity_id
_entity_poly.type
_entity_poly.pdbx_seq_one_letter_code
_entity_poly.pdbx_strand_id
1 'polypeptide(L)'
;SMYGNVQGQLTASVMSQIAASANQVLRPFHEAFVNQYEDKDNDWLADIKERGVHPYGWTYPDNLPDNVVVSADYDIEIPGDLAARATQARMLDPDFRLSYTYVLKKLFPDIEDSMQERAQSRADQAERHPSNALIALVQYYRRQAAWLDKTGDRETAKLYGTVADATLAMLMGEQERERQPAGQARGGRAETVPERTALPERATPPEGAI
;
A
#
# COMPACT_ATOMS: atom_id res chain seq x y z
N SER A 1 -16.98 7.29 20.87
CA SER A 1 -16.03 7.94 19.94
C SER A 1 -16.48 7.63 18.52
N MET A 2 -17.35 8.48 17.95
CA MET A 2 -18.03 8.31 16.65
C MET A 2 -17.69 9.49 15.72
N TYR A 3 -16.41 9.88 15.67
CA TYR A 3 -15.91 10.81 14.68
C TYR A 3 -14.78 10.13 13.90
N GLY A 4 -15.16 9.12 13.13
CA GLY A 4 -14.29 8.54 12.13
C GLY A 4 -14.23 9.47 10.92
N ASN A 5 -13.07 10.13 10.74
CA ASN A 5 -12.48 10.56 9.47
C ASN A 5 -13.43 10.98 8.33
N VAL A 6 -14.41 11.85 8.60
CA VAL A 6 -15.33 12.39 7.58
C VAL A 6 -14.57 13.29 6.58
N GLN A 7 -13.47 13.91 7.01
CA GLN A 7 -12.59 14.69 6.14
C GLN A 7 -11.95 13.84 5.04
N GLY A 8 -11.47 12.63 5.33
CA GLY A 8 -10.86 11.75 4.32
C GLY A 8 -11.85 11.27 3.24
N GLN A 9 -13.12 11.05 3.60
CA GLN A 9 -14.16 10.60 2.65
C GLN A 9 -14.56 11.72 1.66
N LEU A 10 -14.64 12.96 2.13
CA LEU A 10 -14.90 14.12 1.26
C LEU A 10 -13.76 14.33 0.25
N THR A 11 -12.51 14.21 0.69
CA THR A 11 -11.34 14.35 -0.19
C THR A 11 -11.27 13.24 -1.26
N ALA A 12 -11.61 11.99 -0.89
CA ALA A 12 -11.66 10.88 -1.83
C ALA A 12 -12.76 11.06 -2.91
N SER A 13 -13.94 11.57 -2.52
CA SER A 13 -15.02 11.85 -3.46
C SER A 13 -14.65 12.93 -4.48
N VAL A 14 -14.01 14.01 -4.04
CA VAL A 14 -13.57 15.09 -4.94
C VAL A 14 -12.48 14.61 -5.88
N MET A 15 -11.52 13.81 -5.40
CA MET A 15 -10.48 13.22 -6.26
C MET A 15 -11.06 12.25 -7.29
N SER A 16 -12.07 11.46 -6.94
CA SER A 16 -12.79 10.60 -7.90
C SER A 16 -13.51 11.41 -8.97
N GLN A 17 -14.08 12.58 -8.62
CA GLN A 17 -14.71 13.47 -9.59
C GLN A 17 -13.70 14.13 -10.53
N ILE A 18 -12.53 14.53 -10.00
CA ILE A 18 -11.42 15.06 -10.81
C ILE A 18 -10.86 13.98 -11.74
N ALA A 19 -10.69 12.74 -11.26
CA ALA A 19 -10.26 11.63 -12.10
C ALA A 19 -11.29 11.30 -13.20
N ALA A 20 -12.58 11.35 -12.87
CA ALA A 20 -13.66 11.14 -13.84
C ALA A 20 -13.70 12.24 -14.91
N SER A 21 -13.54 13.51 -14.53
CA SER A 21 -13.51 14.63 -15.48
C SER A 21 -12.23 14.63 -16.31
N ALA A 22 -11.08 14.29 -15.72
CA ALA A 22 -9.84 14.09 -16.46
C ALA A 22 -9.98 12.97 -17.51
N ASN A 23 -10.62 11.85 -17.17
CA ASN A 23 -10.92 10.78 -18.13
C ASN A 23 -11.83 11.27 -19.26
N GLN A 24 -12.86 12.07 -18.98
CA GLN A 24 -13.74 12.62 -20.02
C GLN A 24 -12.99 13.56 -20.98
N VAL A 25 -12.04 14.34 -20.47
CA VAL A 25 -11.22 15.23 -21.30
C VAL A 25 -10.17 14.46 -22.08
N LEU A 26 -9.54 13.44 -21.48
CA LEU A 26 -8.44 12.68 -22.10
C LEU A 26 -8.91 11.65 -23.12
N ARG A 27 -10.11 11.09 -22.98
CA ARG A 27 -10.69 10.10 -23.91
C ARG A 27 -10.62 10.51 -25.39
N PRO A 28 -11.11 11.69 -25.82
CA PRO A 28 -11.05 12.06 -27.23
C PRO A 28 -9.61 12.21 -27.75
N PHE A 29 -8.66 12.64 -26.90
CA PHE A 29 -7.25 12.67 -27.30
C PHE A 29 -6.69 11.26 -27.43
N HIS A 30 -7.00 10.38 -26.49
CA HIS A 30 -6.59 8.98 -26.54
C HIS A 30 -7.14 8.27 -27.77
N GLU A 31 -8.44 8.38 -28.05
CA GLU A 31 -9.07 7.83 -29.25
C GLU A 31 -8.43 8.40 -30.52
N ALA A 32 -8.14 9.71 -30.56
CA ALA A 32 -7.44 10.32 -31.69
C ALA A 32 -6.01 9.79 -31.88
N PHE A 33 -5.27 9.56 -30.81
CA PHE A 33 -3.94 8.95 -30.88
C PHE A 33 -4.01 7.51 -31.34
N VAL A 34 -4.89 6.69 -30.75
CA VAL A 34 -5.11 5.30 -31.14
C VAL A 34 -5.44 5.22 -32.62
N ASN A 35 -6.47 5.95 -33.08
CA ASN A 35 -6.86 5.98 -34.48
C ASN A 35 -5.70 6.42 -35.39
N GLN A 36 -4.94 7.44 -35.00
CA GLN A 36 -3.80 7.89 -35.81
C GLN A 36 -2.67 6.85 -35.90
N TYR A 37 -2.40 6.12 -34.81
CA TYR A 37 -1.40 5.06 -34.81
C TYR A 37 -1.90 3.84 -35.60
N GLU A 38 -3.16 3.45 -35.41
CA GLU A 38 -3.81 2.39 -36.19
C GLU A 38 -3.80 2.71 -37.68
N ASP A 39 -4.18 3.93 -38.08
CA ASP A 39 -4.16 4.35 -39.49
C ASP A 39 -2.75 4.23 -40.09
N LYS A 40 -1.72 4.71 -39.37
CA LYS A 40 -0.33 4.61 -39.82
C LYS A 40 0.17 3.18 -39.92
N ASP A 41 -0.12 2.35 -38.92
CA ASP A 41 0.33 0.96 -38.88
C ASP A 41 -0.39 0.14 -39.95
N ASN A 42 -1.67 0.43 -40.22
CA ASN A 42 -2.43 -0.19 -41.30
C ASN A 42 -1.98 0.29 -42.68
N ASP A 43 -1.63 1.56 -42.85
CA ASP A 43 -1.03 2.09 -44.07
C ASP A 43 0.32 1.42 -44.36
N TRP A 44 1.17 1.26 -43.34
CA TRP A 44 2.44 0.53 -43.47
C TRP A 44 2.22 -0.94 -43.78
N LEU A 45 1.24 -1.59 -43.14
CA LEU A 45 0.89 -2.98 -43.42
C LEU A 45 0.41 -3.15 -44.87
N ALA A 46 -0.38 -2.21 -45.39
CA ALA A 46 -0.82 -2.19 -46.78
C ALA A 46 0.36 -1.99 -47.74
N ASP A 47 1.25 -1.02 -47.48
CA ASP A 47 2.44 -0.78 -48.29
C ASP A 47 3.41 -1.98 -48.30
N ILE A 48 3.55 -2.68 -47.17
CA ILE A 48 4.32 -3.93 -47.05
C ILE A 48 3.69 -5.02 -47.94
N LYS A 49 2.36 -5.18 -47.90
CA LYS A 49 1.64 -6.19 -48.71
C LYS A 49 1.72 -5.90 -50.21
N GLU A 50 1.53 -4.64 -50.61
CA GLU A 50 1.44 -4.25 -52.03
C GLU A 50 2.81 -4.08 -52.69
N ARG A 51 3.77 -3.48 -51.99
CA ARG A 51 5.07 -3.10 -52.56
C ARG A 51 6.21 -4.01 -52.11
N GLY A 52 5.99 -4.87 -51.13
CA GLY A 52 7.03 -5.72 -50.54
C GLY A 52 8.12 -4.93 -49.80
N VAL A 53 7.86 -3.65 -49.47
CA VAL A 53 8.82 -2.79 -48.77
C VAL A 53 8.72 -3.06 -47.29
N HIS A 54 9.65 -3.81 -46.73
CA HIS A 54 9.68 -4.12 -45.30
C HIS A 54 11.01 -3.72 -44.63
N PRO A 55 11.00 -3.47 -43.32
CA PRO A 55 12.22 -3.21 -42.56
C PRO A 55 13.25 -4.35 -42.71
N TYR A 56 14.52 -4.01 -42.64
CA TYR A 56 15.61 -4.97 -42.74
C TYR A 56 15.52 -6.03 -41.62
N GLY A 57 15.51 -7.32 -41.98
CA GLY A 57 15.43 -8.44 -41.05
C GLY A 57 14.01 -8.80 -40.58
N TRP A 58 12.98 -8.10 -41.06
CA TRP A 58 11.59 -8.45 -40.81
C TRP A 58 11.03 -9.27 -41.97
N THR A 59 10.23 -10.30 -41.67
CA THR A 59 9.58 -11.15 -42.67
C THR A 59 8.08 -11.12 -42.45
N TYR A 60 7.33 -10.95 -43.53
CA TYR A 60 5.87 -11.03 -43.48
C TYR A 60 5.47 -12.49 -43.23
N PRO A 61 4.68 -12.81 -42.20
CA PRO A 61 4.24 -14.19 -41.99
C PRO A 61 3.31 -14.64 -43.12
N ASP A 62 3.65 -15.74 -43.79
CA ASP A 62 2.92 -16.26 -44.97
C ASP A 62 1.48 -16.70 -44.67
N ASN A 63 1.08 -16.78 -43.40
CA ASN A 63 -0.18 -17.33 -42.92
C ASN A 63 -1.18 -16.27 -42.39
N LEU A 64 -0.93 -14.98 -42.63
CA LEU A 64 -1.86 -13.92 -42.23
C LEU A 64 -3.02 -13.79 -43.24
N PRO A 65 -4.28 -13.76 -42.77
CA PRO A 65 -5.42 -13.44 -43.61
C PRO A 65 -5.29 -12.05 -44.29
N ASP A 66 -5.82 -11.92 -45.50
CA ASP A 66 -5.72 -10.67 -46.27
C ASP A 66 -6.37 -9.47 -45.54
N ASN A 67 -7.36 -9.73 -44.67
CA ASN A 67 -8.13 -8.76 -43.92
C ASN A 67 -7.59 -8.44 -42.51
N VAL A 68 -6.31 -8.71 -42.24
CA VAL A 68 -5.70 -8.34 -40.95
C VAL A 68 -5.53 -6.84 -40.82
N VAL A 69 -5.93 -6.31 -39.67
CA VAL A 69 -5.82 -4.91 -39.24
C VAL A 69 -4.97 -4.88 -37.97
N VAL A 70 -4.09 -3.89 -37.85
CA VAL A 70 -3.34 -3.60 -36.62
C VAL A 70 -4.17 -2.69 -35.74
N SER A 71 -4.32 -3.07 -34.46
CA SER A 71 -4.93 -2.23 -33.43
C SER A 71 -3.88 -1.75 -32.44
N ALA A 72 -4.04 -0.52 -31.94
CA ALA A 72 -3.13 0.09 -30.99
C ALA A 72 -3.82 0.30 -29.64
N ASP A 73 -3.47 -0.50 -28.63
CA ASP A 73 -4.00 -0.33 -27.28
C ASP A 73 -3.04 0.52 -26.43
N TYR A 74 -3.55 1.59 -25.82
CA TYR A 74 -2.82 2.41 -24.86
C TYR A 74 -3.64 2.62 -23.58
N ASP A 75 -3.17 2.10 -22.45
CA ASP A 75 -3.90 2.27 -21.19
C ASP A 75 -3.66 3.66 -20.59
N ILE A 76 -4.73 4.45 -20.44
CA ILE A 76 -4.70 5.64 -19.57
C ILE A 76 -4.95 5.21 -18.13
N GLU A 77 -3.91 5.24 -17.31
CA GLU A 77 -4.03 5.05 -15.87
C GLU A 77 -3.98 6.39 -15.13
N ILE A 78 -5.08 6.75 -14.46
CA ILE A 78 -5.12 7.91 -13.56
C ILE A 78 -4.84 7.43 -12.12
N PRO A 79 -3.78 7.92 -11.44
CA PRO A 79 -3.39 7.43 -10.10
C PRO A 79 -4.51 7.48 -9.04
N GLY A 80 -5.39 8.49 -9.12
CA GLY A 80 -6.54 8.63 -8.21
C GLY A 80 -7.59 7.53 -8.35
N ASP A 81 -7.72 6.94 -9.54
CA ASP A 81 -8.66 5.84 -9.80
C ASP A 81 -8.21 4.56 -9.09
N LEU A 82 -6.91 4.28 -9.04
CA LEU A 82 -6.36 3.11 -8.35
C LEU A 82 -6.67 3.13 -6.85
N ALA A 83 -6.55 4.29 -6.19
CA ALA A 83 -6.88 4.45 -4.77
C ALA A 83 -8.39 4.25 -4.51
N ALA A 84 -9.25 4.76 -5.40
CA ALA A 84 -10.69 4.59 -5.30
C ALA A 84 -11.09 3.11 -5.49
N ARG A 85 -10.56 2.45 -6.53
CA ARG A 85 -10.79 1.01 -6.80
C ARG A 85 -10.27 0.14 -5.65
N ALA A 86 -9.10 0.43 -5.09
CA ALA A 86 -8.55 -0.30 -3.95
C ALA A 86 -9.41 -0.13 -2.69
N THR A 87 -9.98 1.07 -2.49
CA THR A 87 -10.90 1.33 -1.37
C THR A 87 -12.21 0.55 -1.54
N GLN A 88 -12.80 0.56 -2.73
CA GLN A 88 -14.00 -0.21 -3.03
C GLN A 88 -13.75 -1.72 -2.91
N ALA A 89 -12.61 -2.21 -3.39
CA ALA A 89 -12.22 -3.61 -3.23
C ALA A 89 -12.12 -4.00 -1.74
N ARG A 90 -11.55 -3.13 -0.90
CA ARG A 90 -11.52 -3.34 0.57
C ARG A 90 -12.89 -3.29 1.24
N MET A 91 -13.86 -2.59 0.66
CA MET A 91 -15.24 -2.58 1.16
C MET A 91 -15.97 -3.89 0.84
N LEU A 92 -15.64 -4.52 -0.29
CA LEU A 92 -16.22 -5.81 -0.72
C LEU A 92 -15.52 -7.01 -0.05
N ASP A 93 -14.20 -6.94 0.07
CA ASP A 93 -13.35 -7.93 0.73
C ASP A 93 -12.38 -7.23 1.69
N PRO A 94 -12.65 -7.25 3.01
CA PRO A 94 -11.79 -6.62 4.01
C PRO A 94 -10.34 -7.13 4.02
N ASP A 95 -10.10 -8.36 3.55
CA ASP A 95 -8.77 -8.97 3.49
C ASP A 95 -8.02 -8.62 2.19
N PHE A 96 -8.67 -7.92 1.25
CA PHE A 96 -8.05 -7.50 0.01
C PHE A 96 -6.84 -6.59 0.26
N ARG A 97 -5.68 -7.04 -0.25
CA ARG A 97 -4.42 -6.31 -0.20
C ARG A 97 -3.72 -6.37 -1.54
N LEU A 98 -3.38 -5.20 -2.07
CA LEU A 98 -2.45 -5.10 -3.18
C LEU A 98 -1.03 -5.40 -2.70
N SER A 99 -0.23 -6.01 -3.58
CA SER A 99 1.18 -6.24 -3.26
C SER A 99 1.91 -4.91 -3.12
N TYR A 100 2.82 -4.82 -2.15
CA TYR A 100 3.55 -3.59 -1.85
C TYR A 100 4.31 -3.04 -3.08
N THR A 101 4.97 -3.94 -3.82
CA THR A 101 5.68 -3.62 -5.07
C THR A 101 4.74 -3.03 -6.12
N TYR A 102 3.53 -3.59 -6.26
CA TYR A 102 2.54 -3.08 -7.21
C TYR A 102 2.06 -1.68 -6.84
N VAL A 103 1.78 -1.46 -5.54
CA VAL A 103 1.36 -0.14 -5.03
C VAL A 103 2.44 0.91 -5.26
N LEU A 104 3.70 0.61 -4.92
CA LEU A 104 4.82 1.52 -5.16
C LEU A 104 4.96 1.89 -6.63
N LYS A 105 5.01 0.88 -7.52
CA LYS A 105 5.19 1.11 -8.96
C LYS A 105 4.08 1.96 -9.58
N LYS A 106 2.84 1.80 -9.10
CA LYS A 106 1.67 2.50 -9.65
C LYS A 106 1.44 3.88 -9.05
N LEU A 107 1.70 4.07 -7.74
CA LEU A 107 1.49 5.36 -7.07
C LEU A 107 2.72 6.26 -7.11
N PHE A 108 3.91 5.68 -7.19
CA PHE A 108 5.19 6.38 -7.18
C PHE A 108 6.08 5.87 -8.33
N PRO A 109 5.72 6.17 -9.59
CA PRO A 109 6.46 5.70 -10.75
C PRO A 109 7.90 6.24 -10.80
N ASP A 110 8.18 7.34 -10.10
CA ASP A 110 9.51 7.95 -9.99
C ASP A 110 10.51 7.09 -9.20
N ILE A 111 10.03 6.07 -8.48
CA ILE A 111 10.89 5.15 -7.73
C ILE A 111 11.31 4.00 -8.66
N GLU A 112 12.52 4.10 -9.20
CA GLU A 112 13.07 3.13 -10.16
C GLU A 112 13.19 1.72 -9.57
N ASP A 113 13.70 1.59 -8.34
CA ASP A 113 13.87 0.31 -7.66
C ASP A 113 13.02 0.20 -6.37
N SER A 114 11.84 -0.39 -6.53
CA SER A 114 10.93 -0.69 -5.41
C SER A 114 11.53 -1.62 -4.33
N MET A 115 12.51 -2.46 -4.66
CA MET A 115 13.16 -3.35 -3.70
C MET A 115 14.18 -2.60 -2.86
N GLN A 116 14.94 -1.70 -3.48
CA GLN A 116 15.85 -0.81 -2.77
C GLN A 116 15.10 0.09 -1.79
N GLU A 117 14.02 0.74 -2.23
CA GLU A 117 13.22 1.62 -1.37
C GLU A 117 12.62 0.85 -0.19
N ARG A 118 12.16 -0.38 -0.44
CA ARG A 118 11.67 -1.26 0.65
C ARG A 118 12.77 -1.60 1.64
N ALA A 119 13.98 -1.90 1.15
CA ALA A 119 15.11 -2.21 2.00
C ALA A 119 15.50 -0.99 2.86
N GLN A 120 15.50 0.20 2.26
CA GLN A 120 15.78 1.46 2.95
C GLN A 120 14.72 1.78 3.99
N SER A 121 13.44 1.65 3.66
CA SER A 121 12.34 1.83 4.63
C SER A 121 12.46 0.87 5.82
N ARG A 122 12.88 -0.39 5.58
CA ARG A 122 13.14 -1.35 6.65
C ARG A 122 14.37 -0.99 7.49
N ALA A 123 15.42 -0.49 6.84
CA ALA A 123 16.61 -0.01 7.54
C ALA A 123 16.27 1.18 8.43
N ASP A 124 15.50 2.16 7.94
CA ASP A 124 15.03 3.31 8.72
C ASP A 124 14.15 2.89 9.90
N GLN A 125 13.26 1.91 9.69
CA GLN A 125 12.44 1.36 10.79
C GLN A 125 13.30 0.65 11.83
N ALA A 126 14.27 -0.14 11.38
CA ALA A 126 15.22 -0.80 12.27
C ALA A 126 16.09 0.23 13.02
N GLU A 127 16.51 1.31 12.37
CA GLU A 127 17.29 2.39 12.98
C GLU A 127 16.50 3.11 14.07
N ARG A 128 15.23 3.41 13.79
CA ARG A 128 14.29 4.04 14.73
C ARG A 128 13.77 3.11 15.82
N HIS A 129 14.16 1.85 15.82
CA HIS A 129 13.71 0.90 16.83
C HIS A 129 14.11 1.40 18.25
N PRO A 130 13.21 1.40 19.24
CA PRO A 130 13.50 1.91 20.58
C PRO A 130 14.71 1.21 21.23
N SER A 131 14.94 -0.06 20.88
CA SER A 131 16.13 -0.81 21.29
C SER A 131 17.45 -0.13 20.88
N ASN A 132 17.53 0.52 19.72
CA ASN A 132 18.76 1.21 19.31
C ASN A 132 19.04 2.41 20.19
N ALA A 133 18.01 3.15 20.60
CA ALA A 133 18.15 4.25 21.54
C ALA A 133 18.67 3.74 22.89
N LEU A 134 18.14 2.60 23.38
CA LEU A 134 18.62 1.95 24.61
C LEU A 134 20.07 1.47 24.48
N ILE A 135 20.45 0.86 23.34
CA ILE A 135 21.83 0.43 23.08
C ILE A 135 22.79 1.62 23.08
N ALA A 136 22.43 2.72 22.40
CA ALA A 136 23.23 3.94 22.38
C ALA A 136 23.40 4.52 23.80
N LEU A 137 22.34 4.51 24.61
CA LEU A 137 22.36 4.94 26.00
C LEU A 137 23.31 4.10 26.86
N VAL A 138 23.26 2.77 26.73
CA VAL A 138 24.17 1.84 27.42
C VAL A 138 25.63 2.12 27.04
N GLN A 139 25.91 2.30 25.75
CA GLN A 139 27.26 2.62 25.28
C GLN A 139 27.76 3.96 25.85
N TYR A 140 26.90 4.97 25.87
CA TYR A 140 27.21 6.27 26.45
C TYR A 140 27.58 6.14 27.93
N TYR A 141 26.75 5.48 28.74
CA TYR A 141 27.02 5.30 30.17
C TYR A 141 28.29 4.51 30.44
N ARG A 142 28.58 3.45 29.67
CA ARG A 142 29.83 2.70 29.81
C ARG A 142 31.05 3.54 29.46
N ARG A 143 30.97 4.36 28.40
CA ARG A 143 32.05 5.28 28.03
C ARG A 143 32.27 6.34 29.10
N GLN A 144 31.19 6.88 29.66
CA GLN A 144 31.25 7.87 30.74
C GLN A 144 31.84 7.27 32.03
N ALA A 145 31.43 6.06 32.41
CA ALA A 145 31.99 5.34 33.55
C ALA A 145 33.50 5.12 33.38
N ALA A 146 33.94 4.67 32.20
CA ALA A 146 35.35 4.46 31.90
C ALA A 146 36.17 5.76 31.90
N TRP A 147 35.57 6.89 31.51
CA TRP A 147 36.22 8.20 31.57
C TRP A 147 36.33 8.69 33.02
N LEU A 148 35.27 8.58 33.81
CA LEU A 148 35.25 8.99 35.22
C LEU A 148 36.22 8.19 36.09
N ASP A 149 36.35 6.89 35.82
CA ASP A 149 37.32 6.02 36.50
C ASP A 149 38.77 6.45 36.20
N LYS A 150 39.05 6.89 34.97
CA LYS A 150 40.35 7.46 34.58
C LYS A 150 40.64 8.80 35.25
N THR A 151 39.63 9.63 35.49
CA THR A 151 39.79 10.93 36.16
C THR A 151 39.79 10.83 37.69
N GLY A 152 39.60 9.63 38.25
CA GLY A 152 39.68 9.37 39.69
C GLY A 152 38.35 9.47 40.45
N ASP A 153 37.24 9.79 39.77
CA ASP A 153 35.90 9.79 40.38
C ASP A 153 35.26 8.40 40.27
N ARG A 154 35.71 7.52 41.16
CA ARG A 154 35.32 6.10 41.17
C ARG A 154 33.89 5.87 41.66
N GLU A 155 33.34 6.75 42.48
CA GLU A 155 31.97 6.60 42.97
C GLU A 155 30.96 6.90 41.87
N THR A 156 31.13 8.01 41.16
CA THR A 156 30.27 8.37 40.03
C THR A 156 30.44 7.38 38.87
N ALA A 157 31.66 6.87 38.63
CA ALA A 157 31.90 5.82 37.64
C ALA A 157 31.09 4.54 37.92
N LYS A 158 31.00 4.11 39.18
CA LYS A 158 30.18 2.97 39.58
C LYS A 158 28.69 3.22 39.35
N LEU A 159 28.19 4.42 39.67
CA LEU A 159 26.79 4.77 39.42
C LEU A 159 26.45 4.64 37.93
N TYR A 160 27.25 5.23 37.04
CA TYR A 160 27.05 5.08 35.60
C TYR A 160 27.13 3.61 35.12
N GLY A 161 28.01 2.81 35.72
CA GLY A 161 28.06 1.36 35.48
C GLY A 161 26.74 0.66 35.84
N THR A 162 26.22 0.91 37.05
CA THR A 162 24.95 0.30 37.49
C THR A 162 23.75 0.72 36.65
N VAL A 163 23.71 1.99 36.21
CA VAL A 163 22.65 2.49 35.33
C VAL A 163 22.74 1.84 33.95
N ALA A 164 23.96 1.65 33.41
CA ALA A 164 24.16 0.92 32.16
C ALA A 164 23.65 -0.52 32.26
N ASP A 165 23.95 -1.22 33.35
CA ASP A 165 23.52 -2.62 33.54
C ASP A 165 22.01 -2.73 33.77
N ALA A 166 21.39 -1.79 34.48
CA ALA A 166 19.93 -1.71 34.62
C ALA A 166 19.23 -1.47 33.26
N THR A 167 19.82 -0.61 32.42
CA THR A 167 19.26 -0.32 31.08
C THR A 167 19.42 -1.52 30.15
N LEU A 168 20.54 -2.25 30.25
CA LEU A 168 20.76 -3.50 29.53
C LEU A 168 19.78 -4.59 29.97
N ALA A 169 19.47 -4.68 31.27
CA ALA A 169 18.47 -5.60 31.78
C ALA A 169 17.05 -5.27 31.27
N MET A 170 16.69 -3.99 31.14
CA MET A 170 15.43 -3.58 30.51
C MET A 170 15.35 -4.02 29.05
N LEU A 171 16.44 -3.82 28.29
CA LEU A 171 16.52 -4.24 26.89
C LEU A 171 16.34 -5.78 26.74
N MET A 172 16.98 -6.56 27.62
CA MET A 172 16.83 -8.02 27.62
C MET A 172 15.42 -8.46 28.04
N GLY A 173 14.82 -7.80 29.02
CA GLY A 173 13.45 -8.11 29.48
C GLY A 173 12.35 -7.72 28.48
N GLU A 174 12.55 -6.66 27.68
CA GLU A 174 11.64 -6.30 26.58
C GLU A 174 11.66 -7.35 25.46
N GLN A 175 12.84 -7.89 25.11
CA GLN A 175 12.95 -8.98 24.14
C GLN A 175 12.23 -10.26 24.57
N GLU A 176 12.15 -10.55 25.86
CA GLU A 176 11.40 -11.70 26.38
C GLU A 176 9.88 -11.49 26.34
N ARG A 177 9.41 -10.25 26.50
CA ARG A 177 7.98 -9.90 26.39
C ARG A 177 7.49 -9.95 24.94
N GLU A 178 8.31 -9.56 23.97
CA GLU A 178 7.96 -9.67 22.54
C GLU A 178 8.00 -11.12 22.01
N ARG A 179 8.65 -12.05 22.72
CA ARG A 179 8.70 -13.48 22.36
C ARG A 179 7.55 -14.33 22.89
N GLN A 180 6.63 -13.77 23.68
CA GLN A 180 5.40 -14.50 24.01
C GLN A 180 4.47 -14.52 22.79
N PRO A 181 4.12 -15.69 22.22
CA PRO A 181 3.15 -15.76 21.15
C PRO A 181 1.82 -15.18 21.65
N ALA A 182 1.23 -14.29 20.85
CA ALA A 182 -0.06 -13.66 21.05
C ALA A 182 -1.20 -14.70 21.04
N GLY A 183 -1.29 -15.50 22.10
CA GLY A 183 -2.10 -16.70 22.14
C GLY A 183 -2.49 -17.13 23.55
N GLN A 184 -2.69 -16.21 24.50
CA GLN A 184 -3.54 -16.45 25.68
C GLN A 184 -3.71 -15.18 26.51
N ALA A 185 -4.80 -14.45 26.24
CA ALA A 185 -5.45 -13.60 27.22
C ALA A 185 -6.97 -13.68 27.03
N ARG A 186 -7.53 -14.86 27.32
CA ARG A 186 -8.91 -14.99 27.78
C ARG A 186 -8.93 -14.47 29.22
N GLY A 187 -9.34 -13.22 29.39
CA GLY A 187 -9.63 -12.58 30.68
C GLY A 187 -11.00 -11.91 30.57
N GLY A 188 -12.01 -12.52 31.20
CA GLY A 188 -13.42 -12.26 30.94
C GLY A 188 -13.88 -10.84 31.23
N ARG A 189 -14.60 -10.26 30.26
CA ARG A 189 -15.65 -9.28 30.51
C ARG A 189 -16.96 -9.94 30.07
N ALA A 190 -17.90 -10.11 31.00
CA ALA A 190 -19.22 -10.61 30.68
C ALA A 190 -19.93 -9.59 29.79
N GLU A 191 -20.02 -9.88 28.48
CA GLU A 191 -20.99 -9.23 27.62
C GLU A 191 -22.34 -9.88 27.90
N THR A 192 -23.18 -9.18 28.66
CA THR A 192 -24.62 -9.41 28.65
C THR A 192 -25.11 -9.17 27.22
N VAL A 193 -25.51 -10.24 26.54
CA VAL A 193 -26.23 -10.18 25.28
C VAL A 193 -27.52 -9.38 25.53
N PRO A 194 -27.74 -8.21 24.92
CA PRO A 194 -29.04 -7.58 24.99
C PRO A 194 -30.04 -8.46 24.22
N GLU A 195 -31.07 -8.87 24.93
CA GLU A 195 -32.21 -9.64 24.46
C GLU A 195 -32.77 -9.02 23.18
N ARG A 196 -32.87 -9.82 22.12
CA ARG A 196 -33.35 -9.42 20.81
C ARG A 196 -34.83 -9.02 20.96
N THR A 197 -35.13 -7.73 20.97
CA THR A 197 -36.51 -7.23 20.93
C THR A 197 -37.22 -7.85 19.73
N ALA A 198 -38.22 -8.68 19.98
CA ALA A 198 -39.06 -9.26 18.93
C ALA A 198 -39.73 -8.12 18.14
N LEU A 199 -39.57 -8.15 16.82
CA LEU A 199 -40.31 -7.27 15.91
C LEU A 199 -41.81 -7.55 16.07
N PRO A 200 -42.67 -6.52 16.16
CA PRO A 200 -44.11 -6.71 16.28
C PRO A 200 -44.66 -7.43 15.04
N GLU A 201 -45.44 -8.47 15.32
CA GLU A 201 -46.11 -9.33 14.36
C GLU A 201 -47.05 -8.50 13.47
N ARG A 202 -46.93 -8.69 12.15
CA ARG A 202 -47.69 -7.97 11.14
C ARG A 202 -49.16 -8.39 11.25
N ALA A 203 -50.03 -7.49 11.70
CA ALA A 203 -51.47 -7.71 11.74
C ALA A 203 -51.99 -8.07 10.32
N THR A 204 -52.50 -9.28 10.18
CA THR A 204 -53.27 -9.73 9.02
C THR A 204 -54.58 -8.93 8.94
N PRO A 205 -54.93 -8.34 7.78
CA PRO A 205 -56.22 -7.70 7.61
C PRO A 205 -57.35 -8.75 7.64
N PRO A 206 -58.51 -8.44 8.24
CA PRO A 206 -59.61 -9.39 8.34
C PRO A 206 -60.19 -9.69 6.96
N GLU A 207 -60.26 -10.98 6.70
CA GLU A 207 -60.93 -11.62 5.57
C GLU A 207 -62.46 -11.46 5.76
N GLY A 208 -63.10 -10.74 4.84
CA GLY A 208 -64.53 -10.89 4.54
C GLY A 208 -65.52 -9.95 5.24
N ALA A 209 -66.02 -8.97 4.48
CA ALA A 209 -67.43 -8.56 4.51
C ALA A 209 -67.79 -7.78 3.22
N ILE A 210 -68.45 -8.50 2.31
CA ILE A 210 -69.51 -8.11 1.34
C ILE A 210 -69.36 -6.75 0.63
#